data_AF-A0A0G1UWZ1-F1
#
_entry.id   AF-A0A0G1UWZ1-F1
#
_cell.length_a   1.000
_cell.length_b   1.000
_cell.length_c   1.000
_cell.angle_alpha   90.00
_cell.angle_beta   90.00
_cell.angle_gamma   90.00
#
_symmetry.space_group_name_H-M   'P 1'
#
loop_
_entity.id
_entity.type
_entity.pdbx_description
1 polymer ?
#
loop_
_entity_poly.entity_id
_entity_poly.type
_entity_poly.pdbx_seq_one_letter_code
_entity_poly.pdbx_strand_id
1 'polypeptide(L)'
;MTRFFEILPGALTWAALILIVLLSWWWPEGIAIFFIVYAFFWLCRIVYLHFHLRHSFKKVRENLKIGWLPKVKNIAGWEKTYHLIVLPMYKEPPSVVRETFLALRSANYPKSNFIVVLATEERGGREAARAAEAVKKEFGADFFKFLVTVHPAGLSGEIPGKGSNETWAVKAAKREIIDVLKIPYEKIIVSVFDCDTQASPEYFGRLTYLFLTCDKPLRSSFQPVPLFVNNIYSAPVFSRVMSFFPTFWQMMQQSRFEQLSTFTSQAMPFKALVDVGFWDTHLVSEDSLIFWKFYLHYDGDWRTEPMYYPVSMDATSGRTFREAAGNLYRQQRRWAWGVENIPYMLTGFVKNKEIPLRKKFFWTFIFMEGFFSWSTAPFILFIFGWLPTLIGSYQFSETIISYSLARIVGPILNLSVIFLFASAILSIVLLPPKPGWFEKKHYILYFLQWLLVPALILLFSSVPAIESQTRLMLGRRFRLGFWPTPKSR
;
A
#
# COMPACT_ATOMS: atom_id res chain seq x y z
N MET A 1 23.04 -14.00 -9.68
CA MET A 1 21.65 -14.45 -9.40
C MET A 1 20.70 -13.28 -9.19
N THR A 2 20.95 -12.36 -8.25
CA THR A 2 20.08 -11.20 -7.98
C THR A 2 19.75 -10.38 -9.23
N ARG A 3 20.75 -10.13 -10.09
CA ARG A 3 20.55 -9.36 -11.32
C ARG A 3 19.56 -9.98 -12.32
N PHE A 4 19.53 -11.31 -12.41
CA PHE A 4 18.57 -12.01 -13.28
C PHE A 4 17.13 -11.73 -12.81
N PHE A 5 16.87 -11.84 -11.50
CA PHE A 5 15.56 -11.54 -10.94
C PHE A 5 15.19 -10.05 -10.98
N GLU A 6 16.17 -9.14 -11.04
CA GLU A 6 15.92 -7.71 -11.28
C GLU A 6 15.49 -7.41 -12.72
N ILE A 7 16.00 -8.19 -13.68
CA ILE A 7 15.66 -8.04 -15.12
C ILE A 7 14.30 -8.64 -15.41
N LEU A 8 13.97 -9.77 -14.77
CA LEU A 8 12.82 -10.60 -15.11
C LEU A 8 11.47 -9.84 -15.20
N PRO A 9 11.04 -9.01 -14.24
CA PRO A 9 9.74 -8.34 -14.32
C PRO A 9 9.64 -7.39 -15.52
N GLY A 10 10.66 -6.54 -15.71
CA GLY A 10 10.70 -5.60 -16.83
C GLY A 10 10.79 -6.31 -18.18
N ALA A 11 11.58 -7.38 -18.27
CA ALA A 11 11.71 -8.16 -19.49
C ALA A 11 10.39 -8.82 -19.90
N LEU A 12 9.66 -9.42 -18.95
CA LEU A 12 8.35 -10.01 -19.22
C LEU A 12 7.32 -8.97 -19.66
N THR A 13 7.30 -7.81 -19.00
CA THR A 13 6.39 -6.71 -19.35
C THR A 13 6.65 -6.19 -20.76
N TRP A 14 7.90 -5.86 -21.10
CA TRP A 14 8.22 -5.39 -22.46
C TRP A 14 8.03 -6.47 -23.51
N ALA A 15 8.42 -7.72 -23.23
CA ALA A 15 8.19 -8.84 -24.13
C ALA A 15 6.70 -8.99 -24.45
N ALA A 16 5.82 -8.93 -23.45
CA ALA A 16 4.38 -9.04 -23.66
C ALA A 16 3.82 -7.88 -24.49
N LEU A 17 4.18 -6.63 -24.16
CA LEU A 17 3.69 -5.46 -24.89
C LEU A 17 4.15 -5.46 -26.35
N ILE A 18 5.43 -5.77 -26.60
CA ILE A 18 6.00 -5.84 -27.95
C ILE A 18 5.39 -7.02 -28.72
N LEU A 19 5.28 -8.20 -28.10
CA LEU A 19 4.74 -9.38 -28.74
C LEU A 19 3.27 -9.19 -29.16
N ILE A 20 2.44 -8.54 -28.33
CA ILE A 20 1.06 -8.23 -28.70
C ILE A 20 1.01 -7.35 -29.96
N VAL A 21 1.86 -6.33 -30.06
CA VAL A 21 1.92 -5.46 -31.24
C VAL A 21 2.38 -6.23 -32.48
N LEU A 22 3.47 -6.99 -32.38
CA LEU A 22 4.02 -7.76 -33.50
C LEU A 22 3.07 -8.85 -33.98
N LEU A 23 2.45 -9.59 -33.05
CA LEU A 23 1.47 -10.63 -33.38
C LEU A 23 0.15 -10.03 -33.88
N SER A 24 -0.22 -8.81 -33.49
CA SER A 24 -1.40 -8.15 -34.07
C SER A 24 -1.23 -7.90 -35.57
N TRP A 25 0.00 -7.71 -36.02
CA TRP A 25 0.33 -7.58 -37.44
C TRP A 25 0.51 -8.95 -38.12
N TRP A 26 1.27 -9.86 -37.51
CA TRP A 26 1.64 -11.15 -38.13
C TRP A 26 0.57 -12.24 -38.01
N TRP A 27 -0.17 -12.28 -36.89
CA TRP A 27 -1.21 -13.28 -36.60
C TRP A 27 -2.44 -12.65 -35.90
N PRO A 28 -3.17 -11.76 -36.60
CA PRO A 28 -4.28 -10.99 -36.03
C PRO A 28 -5.42 -11.87 -35.49
N GLU A 29 -5.69 -13.04 -36.10
CA GLU A 29 -6.72 -13.97 -35.65
C GLU A 29 -6.43 -14.54 -34.25
N GLY A 30 -5.19 -15.01 -34.03
CA GLY A 30 -4.78 -15.52 -32.72
C GLY A 30 -4.85 -14.44 -31.64
N ILE A 31 -4.49 -13.21 -31.99
CA ILE A 31 -4.57 -12.09 -31.05
C ILE A 31 -6.01 -11.66 -30.77
N ALA A 32 -6.90 -11.69 -31.75
CA ALA A 32 -8.32 -11.45 -31.53
C ALA A 32 -8.91 -12.47 -30.55
N ILE A 33 -8.60 -13.76 -30.71
CA ILE A 33 -9.02 -14.82 -29.78
C ILE A 33 -8.42 -14.57 -28.39
N PHE A 34 -7.12 -14.23 -28.30
CA PHE A 34 -6.48 -13.86 -27.05
C PHE A 34 -7.22 -12.72 -26.35
N PHE A 35 -7.61 -11.65 -27.06
CA PHE A 35 -8.35 -10.53 -26.46
C PHE A 35 -9.72 -10.94 -25.93
N ILE A 36 -10.45 -11.80 -26.64
CA ILE A 36 -11.74 -12.32 -26.16
C ILE A 36 -11.55 -13.09 -24.85
N VAL A 37 -10.61 -14.03 -24.82
CA VAL A 37 -10.31 -14.83 -23.62
C VAL A 37 -9.81 -13.95 -22.48
N TYR A 38 -8.95 -12.98 -22.78
CA TYR A 38 -8.39 -12.07 -21.79
C TYR A 38 -9.46 -11.13 -21.20
N ALA A 39 -10.35 -10.58 -22.03
CA ALA A 39 -11.47 -9.77 -21.57
C ALA A 39 -12.41 -10.58 -20.67
N PHE A 40 -12.71 -11.83 -21.05
CA PHE A 40 -13.52 -12.72 -20.22
C PHE A 40 -12.85 -13.06 -18.89
N PHE A 41 -11.55 -13.40 -18.92
CA PHE A 41 -10.75 -13.61 -17.71
C PHE A 41 -10.81 -12.38 -16.78
N TRP A 42 -10.68 -11.17 -17.34
CA TRP A 42 -10.76 -9.94 -16.57
C TRP A 42 -12.13 -9.71 -15.96
N LEU A 43 -13.21 -10.00 -16.69
CA LEU A 43 -14.55 -9.97 -16.12
C LEU A 43 -14.68 -10.92 -14.93
N CYS A 44 -14.25 -12.19 -15.08
CA CYS A 44 -14.24 -13.15 -13.97
C CYS A 44 -13.42 -12.65 -12.78
N ARG A 45 -12.24 -12.06 -13.04
CA ARG A 45 -11.38 -11.50 -12.01
C ARG A 45 -12.04 -10.33 -11.28
N ILE A 46 -12.69 -9.42 -12.00
CA ILE A 46 -13.41 -8.28 -11.42
C ILE A 46 -14.57 -8.77 -10.55
N VAL A 47 -15.37 -9.73 -11.02
CA VAL A 47 -16.45 -10.36 -10.26
C VAL A 47 -15.92 -10.96 -8.96
N TYR A 48 -14.86 -11.78 -9.06
CA TYR A 48 -14.19 -12.40 -7.91
C TYR A 48 -13.72 -11.36 -6.89
N LEU A 49 -12.98 -10.34 -7.35
CA LEU A 49 -12.46 -9.27 -6.53
C LEU A 49 -13.57 -8.42 -5.89
N HIS A 50 -14.69 -8.22 -6.59
CA HIS A 50 -15.83 -7.48 -6.06
C HIS A 50 -16.51 -8.21 -4.89
N PHE A 51 -16.59 -9.55 -4.90
CA PHE A 51 -17.08 -10.31 -3.75
C PHE A 51 -16.18 -10.11 -2.52
N HIS A 52 -14.86 -10.16 -2.70
CA HIS A 52 -13.88 -9.90 -1.64
C HIS A 52 -13.98 -8.47 -1.09
N LEU A 53 -14.17 -7.48 -1.97
CA LEU A 53 -14.38 -6.09 -1.59
C LEU A 53 -15.64 -5.94 -0.71
N ARG A 54 -16.77 -6.50 -1.14
CA ARG A 54 -18.04 -6.45 -0.39
C ARG A 54 -17.93 -7.14 0.96
N HIS A 55 -17.31 -8.32 1.01
CA HIS A 55 -17.10 -9.06 2.25
C HIS A 55 -16.29 -8.24 3.25
N SER A 56 -15.13 -7.75 2.82
CA SER A 56 -14.21 -6.99 3.67
C SER A 56 -14.79 -5.65 4.09
N PHE A 57 -15.52 -4.97 3.21
CA PHE A 57 -16.26 -3.76 3.56
C PHE A 57 -17.30 -4.02 4.64
N LYS A 58 -18.07 -5.12 4.53
CA LYS A 58 -19.03 -5.53 5.56
C LYS A 58 -18.33 -5.75 6.91
N LYS A 59 -17.21 -6.49 6.92
CA LYS A 59 -16.40 -6.73 8.12
C LYS A 59 -15.85 -5.44 8.74
N VAL A 60 -15.36 -4.50 7.92
CA VAL A 60 -14.91 -3.18 8.40
C VAL A 60 -16.05 -2.43 9.08
N ARG A 61 -17.25 -2.40 8.47
CA ARG A 61 -18.43 -1.76 9.09
C ARG A 61 -18.89 -2.43 10.36
N GLU A 62 -18.78 -3.75 10.45
CA GLU A 62 -19.08 -4.50 11.68
C GLU A 62 -18.08 -4.14 12.78
N ASN A 63 -16.78 -4.13 12.49
CA ASN A 63 -15.74 -3.83 13.48
C ASN A 63 -15.76 -2.36 13.95
N LEU A 64 -16.16 -1.41 13.10
CA LEU A 64 -16.31 0.00 13.47
C LEU A 64 -17.42 0.25 14.51
N LYS A 65 -18.38 -0.67 14.64
CA LYS A 65 -19.47 -0.57 15.64
C LYS A 65 -19.11 -1.15 17.00
N ILE A 66 -17.98 -1.84 17.10
CA ILE A 66 -17.58 -2.57 18.31
C ILE A 66 -16.72 -1.65 19.17
N GLY A 67 -17.07 -1.53 20.45
CA GLY A 67 -16.16 -1.02 21.47
C GLY A 67 -15.10 -2.08 21.78
N TRP A 68 -13.89 -1.91 21.26
CA TRP A 68 -12.82 -2.90 21.36
C TRP A 68 -12.12 -2.86 22.72
N LEU A 69 -11.99 -1.68 23.35
CA LEU A 69 -11.39 -1.59 24.67
C LEU A 69 -12.12 -2.47 25.72
N PRO A 70 -13.47 -2.45 25.84
CA PRO A 70 -14.18 -3.39 26.71
C PRO A 70 -13.92 -4.88 26.40
N LYS A 71 -13.79 -5.25 25.11
CA LYS A 71 -13.49 -6.64 24.73
C LYS A 71 -12.09 -7.06 25.14
N VAL A 72 -11.10 -6.19 24.92
CA VAL A 72 -9.70 -6.44 25.28
C VAL A 72 -9.51 -6.55 26.79
N LYS A 73 -10.27 -5.77 27.57
CA LYS A 73 -10.21 -5.81 29.04
C LYS A 73 -10.47 -7.19 29.64
N ASN A 74 -11.19 -8.05 28.92
CA ASN A 74 -11.50 -9.41 29.33
C ASN A 74 -10.41 -10.44 28.97
N ILE A 75 -9.31 -10.02 28.35
CA ILE A 75 -8.25 -10.92 27.87
C ILE A 75 -7.00 -10.75 28.75
N ALA A 76 -6.48 -11.85 29.29
CA ALA A 76 -5.30 -11.81 30.16
C ALA A 76 -4.09 -11.16 29.47
N GLY A 77 -3.38 -10.30 30.21
CA GLY A 77 -2.14 -9.66 29.75
C GLY A 77 -2.32 -8.38 28.91
N TRP A 78 -3.55 -7.93 28.67
CA TRP A 78 -3.81 -6.70 27.89
C TRP A 78 -3.19 -5.44 28.51
N GLU A 79 -3.26 -5.29 29.83
CA GLU A 79 -2.70 -4.15 30.57
C GLU A 79 -1.18 -4.02 30.42
N LYS A 80 -0.52 -5.15 30.19
CA LYS A 80 0.94 -5.24 30.01
C LYS A 80 1.35 -5.26 28.54
N THR A 81 0.42 -4.96 27.62
CA THR A 81 0.72 -4.85 26.19
C THR A 81 0.97 -3.39 25.84
N TYR A 82 2.17 -3.10 25.34
CA TYR A 82 2.62 -1.75 24.97
C TYR A 82 2.53 -1.54 23.46
N HIS A 83 2.16 -0.34 23.05
CA HIS A 83 2.17 0.09 21.66
C HIS A 83 3.35 1.03 21.45
N LEU A 84 4.36 0.58 20.70
CA LEU A 84 5.44 1.40 20.18
C LEU A 84 4.96 2.03 18.87
N ILE A 85 4.63 3.32 18.90
CA ILE A 85 4.07 4.06 17.76
C ILE A 85 5.19 4.90 17.14
N VAL A 86 5.59 4.56 15.92
CA VAL A 86 6.70 5.20 15.20
C VAL A 86 6.14 6.09 14.10
N LEU A 87 6.49 7.37 14.14
CA LEU A 87 6.02 8.41 13.22
C LEU A 87 7.22 9.04 12.51
N PRO A 88 7.71 8.46 11.39
CA PRO A 88 8.71 9.11 10.55
C PRO A 88 8.18 10.40 9.94
N MET A 89 8.98 11.47 10.09
CA MET A 89 8.73 12.82 9.62
C MET A 89 9.96 13.33 8.84
N TYR A 90 9.72 13.99 7.72
CA TYR A 90 10.73 14.71 6.97
C TYR A 90 10.47 16.22 6.92
N LYS A 91 9.41 16.65 6.23
CA LYS A 91 9.07 18.07 5.99
C LYS A 91 7.56 18.30 5.98
N GLU A 92 6.82 17.46 6.69
CA GLU A 92 5.38 17.58 6.82
C GLU A 92 5.01 18.87 7.57
N PRO A 93 3.93 19.55 7.18
CA PRO A 93 3.47 20.75 7.88
C PRO A 93 3.15 20.47 9.35
N PRO A 94 3.46 21.40 10.28
CA PRO A 94 3.16 21.22 11.71
C PRO A 94 1.68 20.92 12.01
N SER A 95 0.76 21.46 11.21
CA SER A 95 -0.69 21.18 11.33
C SER A 95 -1.02 19.71 11.10
N VAL A 96 -0.44 19.10 10.06
CA VAL A 96 -0.64 17.68 9.70
C VAL A 96 -0.10 16.78 10.81
N VAL A 97 1.10 17.07 11.30
CA VAL A 97 1.70 16.31 12.42
C VAL A 97 0.80 16.44 13.66
N ARG A 98 0.37 17.65 13.99
CA ARG A 98 -0.51 17.91 15.14
C ARG A 98 -1.85 17.16 15.03
N GLU A 99 -2.48 17.08 13.86
CA GLU A 99 -3.70 16.29 13.64
C GLU A 99 -3.50 14.81 14.00
N THR A 100 -2.37 14.23 13.61
CA THR A 100 -2.03 12.84 13.95
C THR A 100 -1.88 12.64 15.45
N PHE A 101 -1.23 13.56 16.17
CA PHE A 101 -1.11 13.46 17.63
C PHE A 101 -2.44 13.70 18.36
N LEU A 102 -3.34 14.52 17.83
CA LEU A 102 -4.71 14.64 18.32
C LEU A 102 -5.49 13.33 18.15
N ALA A 103 -5.31 12.62 17.02
CA ALA A 103 -5.90 11.29 16.82
C ALA A 103 -5.35 10.28 17.84
N LEU A 104 -4.04 10.30 18.13
CA LEU A 104 -3.45 9.44 19.16
C LEU A 104 -3.95 9.75 20.58
N ARG A 105 -4.03 11.03 20.94
CA ARG A 105 -4.58 11.48 22.24
C ARG A 105 -6.05 11.04 22.39
N SER A 106 -6.84 11.12 21.32
CA SER A 106 -8.27 10.77 21.33
C SER A 106 -8.57 9.27 21.16
N ALA A 107 -7.57 8.44 20.84
CA ALA A 107 -7.76 7.00 20.70
C ALA A 107 -8.33 6.37 21.98
N ASN A 108 -9.29 5.46 21.87
CA ASN A 108 -9.92 4.77 23.00
C ASN A 108 -9.07 3.59 23.51
N TYR A 109 -7.89 3.90 24.04
CA TYR A 109 -6.98 2.97 24.70
C TYR A 109 -6.21 3.70 25.81
N PRO A 110 -5.67 3.04 26.86
CA PRO A 110 -4.87 3.70 27.88
C PRO A 110 -3.55 4.26 27.32
N LYS A 111 -3.30 5.55 27.53
CA LYS A 111 -2.10 6.24 27.00
C LYS A 111 -0.86 5.87 27.81
N SER A 112 -1.07 5.36 29.03
CA SER A 112 -0.08 4.66 29.87
C SER A 112 0.54 3.41 29.22
N ASN A 113 0.05 3.00 28.05
CA ASN A 113 0.59 1.90 27.27
C ASN A 113 1.26 2.34 25.96
N PHE A 114 1.30 3.66 25.67
CA PHE A 114 1.84 4.18 24.42
C PHE A 114 3.28 4.67 24.60
N ILE A 115 4.21 4.07 23.87
CA ILE A 115 5.56 4.56 23.67
C ILE A 115 5.57 5.22 22.30
N VAL A 116 5.57 6.55 22.25
CA VAL A 116 5.45 7.28 20.99
C VAL A 116 6.82 7.84 20.57
N VAL A 117 7.20 7.62 19.33
CA VAL A 117 8.47 8.06 18.77
C VAL A 117 8.20 8.92 17.54
N LEU A 118 8.48 10.22 17.64
CA LEU A 118 8.50 11.13 16.50
C LEU A 118 9.91 11.14 15.91
N ALA A 119 10.05 10.59 14.71
CA ALA A 119 11.35 10.33 14.09
C ALA A 119 11.61 11.33 12.96
N THR A 120 12.46 12.32 13.20
CA THR A 120 12.82 13.35 12.22
C THR A 120 14.12 13.00 11.50
N GLU A 121 14.37 13.54 10.30
CA GLU A 121 15.69 13.50 9.67
C GLU A 121 16.43 14.83 9.85
N GLU A 122 17.76 14.80 10.04
CA GLU A 122 18.59 16.01 10.04
C GLU A 122 18.42 16.82 8.75
N ARG A 123 18.21 16.11 7.62
CA ARG A 123 17.91 16.68 6.29
C ARG A 123 16.58 17.43 6.23
N GLY A 124 15.67 17.17 7.16
CA GLY A 124 14.41 17.92 7.35
C GLY A 124 14.67 19.37 7.79
N GLY A 125 15.80 19.63 8.44
CA GLY A 125 16.26 20.96 8.83
C GLY A 125 15.47 21.58 9.98
N ARG A 126 15.62 22.91 10.14
CA ARG A 126 15.07 23.66 11.29
C ARG A 126 13.54 23.61 11.39
N GLU A 127 12.84 23.51 10.27
CA GLU A 127 11.37 23.48 10.26
C GLU A 127 10.83 22.20 10.90
N ALA A 128 11.37 21.04 10.51
CA ALA A 128 11.01 19.75 11.11
C ALA A 128 11.37 19.70 12.60
N ALA A 129 12.53 20.23 12.98
CA ALA A 129 12.94 20.32 14.39
C ALA A 129 11.98 21.18 15.23
N ARG A 130 11.55 22.35 14.71
CA ARG A 130 10.56 23.21 15.39
C ARG A 130 9.21 22.52 15.52
N ALA A 131 8.76 21.84 14.48
CA ALA A 131 7.51 21.08 14.51
C ALA A 131 7.56 19.98 15.57
N ALA A 132 8.66 19.23 15.62
CA ALA A 132 8.86 18.17 16.60
C ALA A 132 8.91 18.70 18.04
N GLU A 133 9.56 19.84 18.28
CA GLU A 133 9.58 20.47 19.60
C GLU A 133 8.20 20.99 20.02
N ALA A 134 7.45 21.60 19.08
CA ALA A 134 6.09 22.04 19.35
C ALA A 134 5.17 20.87 19.73
N VAL A 135 5.25 19.76 18.99
CA VAL A 135 4.50 18.54 19.27
C VAL A 135 4.92 17.92 20.61
N LYS A 136 6.23 17.86 20.89
CA LYS A 136 6.75 17.35 22.17
C LYS A 136 6.22 18.18 23.34
N LYS A 137 6.20 19.51 23.20
CA LYS A 137 5.66 20.42 24.21
C LYS A 137 4.16 20.23 24.42
N GLU A 138 3.39 20.03 23.35
CA GLU A 138 1.93 19.90 23.43
C GLU A 138 1.47 18.51 23.90
N PHE A 139 2.12 17.43 23.45
CA PHE A 139 1.64 16.05 23.61
C PHE A 139 2.57 15.14 24.42
N GLY A 140 3.80 15.55 24.71
CA GLY A 140 4.81 14.67 25.30
C GLY A 140 4.42 14.08 26.66
N ALA A 141 3.58 14.79 27.43
CA ALA A 141 3.10 14.34 28.74
C ALA A 141 1.86 13.44 28.68
N ASP A 142 1.20 13.30 27.52
CA ASP A 142 -0.02 12.51 27.41
C ASP A 142 0.23 11.01 27.43
N PHE A 143 1.42 10.59 26.99
CA PHE A 143 1.77 9.19 26.73
C PHE A 143 2.73 8.64 27.78
N PHE A 144 2.76 7.32 27.94
CA PHE A 144 3.68 6.65 28.87
C PHE A 144 5.12 7.07 28.66
N LYS A 145 5.57 7.08 27.40
CA LYS A 145 6.86 7.63 26.99
C LYS A 145 6.72 8.31 25.64
N PHE A 146 7.48 9.39 25.49
CA PHE A 146 7.58 10.15 24.25
C PHE A 146 9.04 10.42 23.92
N LEU A 147 9.46 10.09 22.72
CA LEU A 147 10.82 10.29 22.24
C LEU A 147 10.81 11.05 20.91
N VAL A 148 11.64 12.08 20.79
CA VAL A 148 11.98 12.68 19.51
C VAL A 148 13.35 12.18 19.12
N THR A 149 13.48 11.64 17.91
CA THR A 149 14.78 11.22 17.36
C THR A 149 15.11 12.01 16.11
N VAL A 150 16.40 12.14 15.85
CA VAL A 150 16.94 12.79 14.64
C VAL A 150 17.86 11.78 13.96
N HIS A 151 17.50 11.31 12.79
CA HIS A 151 18.34 10.47 11.94
C HIS A 151 19.47 11.33 11.32
N PRO A 152 20.75 11.01 11.57
CA PRO A 152 21.88 11.77 11.05
C PRO A 152 21.98 11.72 9.52
N ALA A 153 22.39 12.83 8.90
CA ALA A 153 22.65 12.89 7.47
C ALA A 153 24.00 12.22 7.12
N GLY A 154 24.06 11.60 5.94
CA GLY A 154 25.33 11.14 5.36
C GLY A 154 25.93 9.88 5.97
N LEU A 155 25.13 9.07 6.69
CA LEU A 155 25.60 7.77 7.17
C LEU A 155 26.01 6.86 6.00
N SER A 156 27.23 6.33 6.07
CA SER A 156 27.77 5.44 5.04
C SER A 156 26.95 4.17 4.97
N GLY A 157 26.47 3.85 3.77
CA GLY A 157 25.67 2.65 3.53
C GLY A 157 24.17 2.84 3.75
N GLU A 158 23.64 3.99 4.16
CA GLU A 158 22.18 4.15 4.27
C GLU A 158 21.63 4.94 3.08
N ILE A 159 20.53 4.47 2.50
CA ILE A 159 19.71 5.30 1.62
C ILE A 159 18.87 6.20 2.52
N PRO A 160 18.97 7.53 2.37
CA PRO A 160 18.12 8.44 3.13
C PRO A 160 16.65 8.21 2.79
N GLY A 161 15.81 8.07 3.81
CA GLY A 161 14.38 7.82 3.65
C GLY A 161 13.76 7.14 4.87
N LYS A 162 12.50 6.72 4.69
CA LYS A 162 11.63 6.21 5.76
C LYS A 162 12.23 5.01 6.50
N GLY A 163 12.68 3.96 5.80
CA GLY A 163 13.26 2.77 6.45
C GLY A 163 14.50 3.03 7.32
N SER A 164 15.38 3.94 6.90
CA SER A 164 16.58 4.33 7.67
C SER A 164 16.22 5.12 8.92
N ASN A 165 15.30 6.09 8.77
CA ASN A 165 14.80 6.89 9.88
C ASN A 165 14.05 6.05 10.93
N GLU A 166 13.17 5.14 10.49
CA GLU A 166 12.46 4.21 11.38
C GLU A 166 13.40 3.28 12.13
N THR A 167 14.39 2.72 11.43
CA THR A 167 15.40 1.84 12.05
C THR A 167 16.18 2.57 13.12
N TRP A 168 16.61 3.81 12.86
CA TRP A 168 17.28 4.64 13.84
C TRP A 168 16.39 4.94 15.06
N ALA A 169 15.15 5.36 14.80
CA ALA A 169 14.18 5.71 15.82
C ALA A 169 13.85 4.55 16.76
N VAL A 170 13.61 3.36 16.19
CA VAL A 170 13.29 2.16 16.98
C VAL A 170 14.50 1.65 17.75
N LYS A 171 15.72 1.74 17.19
CA LYS A 171 16.96 1.43 17.94
C LYS A 171 17.17 2.38 19.12
N ALA A 172 16.88 3.67 18.95
CA ALA A 172 16.95 4.65 20.03
C ALA A 172 15.90 4.36 21.12
N ALA A 173 14.63 4.12 20.73
CA ALA A 173 13.57 3.74 21.67
C ALA A 173 13.88 2.43 22.41
N LYS A 174 14.49 1.46 21.71
CA LYS A 174 15.00 0.23 22.33
C LYS A 174 15.99 0.53 23.44
N ARG A 175 17.06 1.29 23.13
CA ARG A 175 18.15 1.60 24.05
C ARG A 175 17.71 2.48 25.21
N GLU A 176 16.93 3.52 24.95
CA GLU A 176 16.66 4.60 25.91
C GLU A 176 15.42 4.35 26.77
N ILE A 177 14.48 3.53 26.30
CA ILE A 177 13.21 3.28 26.97
C ILE A 177 13.05 1.80 27.28
N ILE A 178 13.02 0.95 26.25
CA ILE A 178 12.58 -0.44 26.39
C ILE A 178 13.56 -1.25 27.25
N ASP A 179 14.86 -1.16 26.95
CA ASP A 179 15.91 -1.90 27.67
C ASP A 179 16.11 -1.36 29.09
N VAL A 180 16.05 -0.03 29.27
CA VAL A 180 16.18 0.63 30.59
C VAL A 180 15.05 0.23 31.53
N LEU A 181 13.81 0.24 31.03
CA LEU A 181 12.62 -0.15 31.78
C LEU A 181 12.42 -1.67 31.84
N LYS A 182 13.26 -2.44 31.15
CA LYS A 182 13.18 -3.91 31.06
C LYS A 182 11.81 -4.40 30.61
N ILE A 183 11.20 -3.72 29.63
CA ILE A 183 9.90 -4.14 29.07
C ILE A 183 10.13 -5.37 28.19
N PRO A 184 9.44 -6.51 28.42
CA PRO A 184 9.59 -7.70 27.61
C PRO A 184 9.24 -7.44 26.14
N TYR A 185 10.09 -7.87 25.21
CA TYR A 185 9.93 -7.58 23.78
C TYR A 185 8.67 -8.23 23.19
N GLU A 186 8.26 -9.36 23.75
CA GLU A 186 7.06 -10.11 23.37
C GLU A 186 5.76 -9.40 23.76
N LYS A 187 5.87 -8.33 24.58
CA LYS A 187 4.74 -7.52 25.04
C LYS A 187 4.60 -6.20 24.31
N ILE A 188 5.41 -5.96 23.28
CA ILE A 188 5.43 -4.70 22.52
C ILE A 188 4.95 -4.95 21.09
N ILE A 189 3.93 -4.21 20.68
CA ILE A 189 3.46 -4.14 19.31
C ILE A 189 3.98 -2.83 18.72
N VAL A 190 4.64 -2.89 17.58
CA VAL A 190 5.16 -1.73 16.86
C VAL A 190 4.18 -1.35 15.76
N SER A 191 3.64 -0.14 15.79
CA SER A 191 2.84 0.45 14.70
C SER A 191 3.67 1.53 14.01
N VAL A 192 3.80 1.43 12.69
CA VAL A 192 4.51 2.43 11.89
C VAL A 192 3.51 3.25 11.12
N PHE A 193 3.45 4.56 11.39
CA PHE A 193 2.47 5.47 10.81
C PHE A 193 3.18 6.60 10.06
N ASP A 194 2.80 6.84 8.81
CA ASP A 194 3.17 8.11 8.16
C ASP A 194 2.63 9.27 9.02
N CYS A 195 3.31 10.42 9.02
CA CYS A 195 2.93 11.56 9.87
C CYS A 195 1.54 12.16 9.60
N ASP A 196 0.87 11.76 8.52
CA ASP A 196 -0.53 12.09 8.21
C ASP A 196 -1.52 10.96 8.51
N THR A 197 -1.06 9.85 9.10
CA THR A 197 -1.92 8.71 9.45
C THR A 197 -2.70 9.01 10.73
N GLN A 198 -4.02 9.02 10.64
CA GLN A 198 -4.92 9.17 11.77
C GLN A 198 -5.52 7.80 12.11
N ALA A 199 -5.16 7.28 13.29
CA ALA A 199 -5.72 6.04 13.81
C ALA A 199 -7.18 6.27 14.23
N SER A 200 -8.09 5.42 13.75
CA SER A 200 -9.49 5.46 14.20
C SER A 200 -9.59 5.14 15.71
N PRO A 201 -10.62 5.62 16.43
CA PRO A 201 -10.64 5.60 17.90
C PRO A 201 -10.39 4.22 18.53
N GLU A 202 -10.92 3.14 17.96
CA GLU A 202 -10.74 1.79 18.51
C GLU A 202 -9.57 1.00 17.90
N TYR A 203 -8.70 1.64 17.11
CA TYR A 203 -7.59 0.97 16.40
C TYR A 203 -6.73 0.13 17.34
N PHE A 204 -6.25 0.72 18.44
CA PHE A 204 -5.33 0.06 19.36
C PHE A 204 -6.02 -1.04 20.17
N GLY A 205 -7.30 -0.87 20.51
CA GLY A 205 -8.10 -1.94 21.10
C GLY A 205 -8.24 -3.12 20.13
N ARG A 206 -8.57 -2.86 18.86
CA ARG A 206 -8.65 -3.91 17.84
C ARG A 206 -7.31 -4.62 17.63
N LEU A 207 -6.22 -3.86 17.57
CA LEU A 207 -4.87 -4.39 17.38
C LEU A 207 -4.45 -5.27 18.57
N THR A 208 -4.62 -4.80 19.81
CA THR A 208 -4.33 -5.60 21.01
C THR A 208 -5.18 -6.87 21.05
N TYR A 209 -6.47 -6.77 20.72
CA TYR A 209 -7.35 -7.94 20.66
C TYR A 209 -6.80 -9.01 19.72
N LEU A 210 -6.45 -8.64 18.49
CA LEU A 210 -5.87 -9.55 17.50
C LEU A 210 -4.55 -10.14 17.98
N PHE A 211 -3.66 -9.30 18.52
CA PHE A 211 -2.36 -9.76 19.02
C PHE A 211 -2.50 -10.76 20.17
N LEU A 212 -3.49 -10.62 21.05
CA LEU A 212 -3.65 -11.54 22.18
C LEU A 212 -4.46 -12.80 21.83
N THR A 213 -5.13 -12.84 20.68
CA THR A 213 -6.06 -13.94 20.32
C THR A 213 -5.65 -14.74 19.10
N CYS A 214 -4.76 -14.22 18.25
CA CYS A 214 -4.30 -14.97 17.08
C CYS A 214 -3.36 -16.12 17.49
N ASP A 215 -3.31 -17.17 16.68
CA ASP A 215 -2.62 -18.42 17.01
C ASP A 215 -1.11 -18.24 17.23
N LYS A 216 -0.47 -17.39 16.42
CA LYS A 216 0.98 -17.14 16.47
C LYS A 216 1.29 -15.65 16.45
N PRO A 217 1.08 -14.91 17.55
CA PRO A 217 1.16 -13.45 17.54
C PRO A 217 2.56 -12.93 17.27
N LEU A 218 3.59 -13.63 17.73
CA LEU A 218 4.99 -13.30 17.43
C LEU A 218 5.43 -13.73 16.02
N ARG A 219 4.52 -14.31 15.22
CA ARG A 219 4.72 -14.74 13.82
C ARG A 219 3.69 -14.16 12.86
N SER A 220 3.18 -12.97 13.20
CA SER A 220 2.12 -12.29 12.48
C SER A 220 2.36 -10.78 12.41
N SER A 221 2.28 -10.21 11.21
CA SER A 221 2.04 -8.76 11.03
C SER A 221 0.54 -8.48 11.07
N PHE A 222 0.13 -7.26 11.39
CA PHE A 222 -1.28 -6.84 11.44
C PHE A 222 -1.48 -5.68 10.47
N GLN A 223 -2.34 -5.86 9.47
CA GLN A 223 -2.52 -4.87 8.41
C GLN A 223 -3.90 -4.20 8.49
N PRO A 224 -3.98 -2.88 8.73
CA PRO A 224 -5.22 -2.13 8.63
C PRO A 224 -5.62 -1.83 7.18
N VAL A 225 -6.83 -1.31 7.01
CA VAL A 225 -7.33 -0.80 5.73
C VAL A 225 -7.00 0.70 5.64
N PRO A 226 -6.07 1.13 4.78
CA PRO A 226 -5.79 2.54 4.60
C PRO A 226 -6.92 3.23 3.84
N LEU A 227 -7.43 4.34 4.38
CA LEU A 227 -8.41 5.22 3.74
C LEU A 227 -7.74 6.56 3.42
N PHE A 228 -7.45 6.84 2.17
CA PHE A 228 -6.81 8.09 1.75
C PHE A 228 -7.81 9.25 1.65
N VAL A 229 -8.42 9.63 2.78
CA VAL A 229 -9.59 10.53 2.80
C VAL A 229 -9.44 11.82 3.61
N ASN A 230 -8.34 12.03 4.34
CA ASN A 230 -8.20 13.19 5.25
C ASN A 230 -8.44 14.54 4.55
N ASN A 231 -7.98 14.68 3.32
CA ASN A 231 -8.07 15.89 2.49
C ASN A 231 -8.86 15.68 1.20
N ILE A 232 -9.75 14.68 1.16
CA ILE A 232 -10.42 14.24 -0.08
C ILE A 232 -11.26 15.34 -0.75
N TYR A 233 -11.77 16.27 0.05
CA TYR A 233 -12.60 17.38 -0.42
C TYR A 233 -11.79 18.49 -1.10
N SER A 234 -10.52 18.69 -0.70
CA SER A 234 -9.61 19.66 -1.32
C SER A 234 -8.71 19.05 -2.40
N ALA A 235 -8.58 17.73 -2.45
CA ALA A 235 -7.80 17.04 -3.47
C ALA A 235 -8.39 17.24 -4.88
N PRO A 236 -7.55 17.38 -5.93
CA PRO A 236 -8.02 17.45 -7.31
C PRO A 236 -8.64 16.12 -7.74
N VAL A 237 -9.56 16.18 -8.72
CA VAL A 237 -10.38 15.05 -9.17
C VAL A 237 -9.57 13.78 -9.46
N PHE A 238 -8.48 13.90 -10.22
CA PHE A 238 -7.66 12.74 -10.58
C PHE A 238 -7.04 12.07 -9.36
N SER A 239 -6.59 12.85 -8.38
CA SER A 239 -6.00 12.32 -7.15
C SER A 239 -7.07 11.69 -6.26
N ARG A 240 -8.24 12.33 -6.16
CA ARG A 240 -9.40 11.80 -5.44
C ARG A 240 -9.75 10.39 -5.93
N VAL A 241 -9.96 10.23 -7.24
CA VAL A 241 -10.30 8.93 -7.83
C VAL A 241 -9.16 7.92 -7.60
N MET A 242 -7.91 8.32 -7.86
CA MET A 242 -6.75 7.45 -7.69
C MET A 242 -6.49 7.02 -6.24
N SER A 243 -6.90 7.81 -5.25
CA SER A 243 -6.75 7.50 -3.82
C SER A 243 -7.61 6.32 -3.34
N PHE A 244 -8.73 6.05 -4.02
CA PHE A 244 -9.61 4.91 -3.70
C PHE A 244 -9.09 3.56 -4.22
N PHE A 245 -8.22 3.54 -5.24
CA PHE A 245 -7.65 2.30 -5.76
C PHE A 245 -6.84 1.51 -4.73
N PRO A 246 -5.83 2.08 -4.04
CA PRO A 246 -5.11 1.37 -3.00
C PRO A 246 -6.03 1.01 -1.81
N THR A 247 -7.01 1.86 -1.49
CA THR A 247 -8.04 1.59 -0.48
C THR A 247 -8.81 0.31 -0.80
N PHE A 248 -9.37 0.21 -2.01
CA PHE A 248 -10.14 -0.93 -2.46
C PHE A 248 -9.26 -2.18 -2.61
N TRP A 249 -8.05 -2.03 -3.15
CA TRP A 249 -7.09 -3.12 -3.25
C TRP A 249 -6.80 -3.73 -1.87
N GLN A 250 -6.40 -2.89 -0.90
CA GLN A 250 -6.11 -3.37 0.44
C GLN A 250 -7.34 -3.97 1.11
N MET A 251 -8.53 -3.40 0.91
CA MET A 251 -9.78 -3.97 1.42
C MET A 251 -10.05 -5.36 0.82
N MET A 252 -9.85 -5.57 -0.49
CA MET A 252 -9.99 -6.89 -1.12
C MET A 252 -9.00 -7.91 -0.53
N GLN A 253 -7.75 -7.49 -0.30
CA GLN A 253 -6.69 -8.34 0.24
C GLN A 253 -6.95 -8.80 1.68
N GLN A 254 -7.71 -8.05 2.50
CA GLN A 254 -8.03 -8.46 3.87
C GLN A 254 -8.72 -9.84 3.93
N SER A 255 -9.60 -10.12 2.96
CA SER A 255 -10.29 -11.42 2.85
C SER A 255 -9.50 -12.52 2.13
N ARG A 256 -8.30 -12.20 1.66
CA ARG A 256 -7.35 -13.10 0.99
C ARG A 256 -6.09 -13.20 1.85
N PHE A 257 -6.28 -13.55 3.11
CA PHE A 257 -5.24 -13.52 4.14
C PHE A 257 -4.04 -14.41 3.81
N GLU A 258 -4.23 -15.46 3.02
CA GLU A 258 -3.19 -16.38 2.55
C GLU A 258 -2.12 -15.70 1.67
N GLN A 259 -2.46 -14.56 1.07
CA GLN A 259 -1.60 -13.77 0.20
C GLN A 259 -1.52 -12.29 0.61
N LEU A 260 -1.94 -11.98 1.85
CA LEU A 260 -1.83 -10.64 2.40
C LEU A 260 -0.38 -10.40 2.86
N SER A 261 0.30 -9.44 2.23
CA SER A 261 1.58 -8.90 2.69
C SER A 261 1.37 -7.59 3.43
N THR A 262 2.41 -7.08 4.09
CA THR A 262 2.37 -5.75 4.71
C THR A 262 2.32 -4.64 3.64
N PHE A 263 1.69 -3.55 4.02
CA PHE A 263 1.56 -2.27 3.33
C PHE A 263 1.60 -1.16 4.39
N THR A 264 1.44 0.11 4.01
CA THR A 264 1.49 1.23 4.97
C THR A 264 0.60 1.02 6.22
N SER A 265 1.01 1.62 7.33
CA SER A 265 0.29 1.61 8.61
C SER A 265 0.23 0.23 9.29
N GLN A 266 1.08 -0.69 8.86
CA GLN A 266 1.25 -2.02 9.43
C GLN A 266 1.69 -1.97 10.90
N ALA A 267 1.28 -2.99 11.63
CA ALA A 267 1.80 -3.27 12.96
C ALA A 267 2.49 -4.65 13.02
N MET A 268 3.47 -4.81 13.89
CA MET A 268 4.21 -6.06 14.05
C MET A 268 4.78 -6.23 15.47
N PRO A 269 5.09 -7.46 15.90
CA PRO A 269 5.71 -7.71 17.19
C PRO A 269 7.13 -7.15 17.23
N PHE A 270 7.47 -6.41 18.29
CA PHE A 270 8.81 -5.84 18.44
C PHE A 270 9.90 -6.91 18.49
N LYS A 271 9.63 -8.05 19.15
CA LYS A 271 10.55 -9.18 19.20
C LYS A 271 10.98 -9.64 17.79
N ALA A 272 10.03 -9.79 16.88
CA ALA A 272 10.32 -10.20 15.51
C ALA A 272 11.16 -9.15 14.76
N LEU A 273 10.84 -7.87 14.96
CA LEU A 273 11.58 -6.77 14.36
C LEU A 273 13.05 -6.74 14.82
N VAL A 274 13.33 -7.06 16.09
CA VAL A 274 14.69 -7.22 16.61
C VAL A 274 15.38 -8.43 15.97
N ASP A 275 14.69 -9.55 15.84
CA ASP A 275 15.25 -10.81 15.29
C ASP A 275 15.76 -10.64 13.84
N VAL A 276 15.09 -9.83 13.03
CA VAL A 276 15.49 -9.56 11.62
C VAL A 276 16.40 -8.34 11.45
N GLY A 277 16.81 -7.72 12.56
CA GLY A 277 17.66 -6.53 12.54
C GLY A 277 16.98 -5.28 11.97
N PHE A 278 15.69 -5.08 12.27
CA PHE A 278 14.87 -3.92 11.88
C PHE A 278 14.62 -3.81 10.36
N TRP A 279 14.21 -2.64 9.86
CA TRP A 279 14.00 -2.43 8.41
C TRP A 279 15.33 -2.43 7.65
N ASP A 280 15.23 -2.66 6.34
CA ASP A 280 16.39 -2.53 5.46
C ASP A 280 16.64 -1.04 5.18
N THR A 281 17.87 -0.60 5.36
CA THR A 281 18.29 0.80 5.16
C THR A 281 18.81 1.07 3.75
N HIS A 282 18.85 0.05 2.88
CA HIS A 282 19.35 0.12 1.50
C HIS A 282 18.25 -0.03 0.44
N LEU A 283 17.00 -0.24 0.84
CA LEU A 283 15.87 -0.46 -0.04
C LEU A 283 14.76 0.57 0.22
N VAL A 284 13.98 0.88 -0.81
CA VAL A 284 13.03 2.01 -0.82
C VAL A 284 11.63 1.59 -0.36
N SER A 285 11.26 0.32 -0.53
CA SER A 285 9.91 -0.19 -0.21
C SER A 285 9.84 -0.87 1.17
N GLU A 286 10.31 -0.18 2.23
CA GLU A 286 10.43 -0.76 3.57
C GLU A 286 9.14 -1.37 4.11
N ASP A 287 8.00 -0.72 3.85
CA ASP A 287 6.67 -1.13 4.32
C ASP A 287 6.26 -2.53 3.87
N SER A 288 6.65 -2.90 2.65
CA SER A 288 6.31 -4.19 2.04
C SER A 288 7.45 -5.21 2.12
N LEU A 289 8.69 -4.73 2.14
CA LEU A 289 9.88 -5.57 2.24
C LEU A 289 9.98 -6.23 3.63
N ILE A 290 9.54 -5.56 4.69
CA ILE A 290 9.63 -6.08 6.05
C ILE A 290 8.91 -7.44 6.20
N PHE A 291 7.79 -7.65 5.49
CA PHE A 291 7.14 -8.96 5.40
C PHE A 291 8.09 -10.04 4.90
N TRP A 292 8.86 -9.76 3.85
CA TRP A 292 9.82 -10.72 3.29
C TRP A 292 11.01 -10.95 4.19
N LYS A 293 11.46 -9.95 4.95
CA LYS A 293 12.48 -10.16 5.99
C LYS A 293 12.00 -11.19 7.01
N PHE A 294 10.80 -11.02 7.54
CA PHE A 294 10.23 -11.99 8.47
C PHE A 294 9.98 -13.36 7.84
N TYR A 295 9.39 -13.39 6.65
CA TYR A 295 9.05 -14.62 5.95
C TYR A 295 10.30 -15.47 5.66
N LEU A 296 11.40 -14.84 5.25
CA LEU A 296 12.66 -15.53 4.98
C LEU A 296 13.42 -15.93 6.25
N HIS A 297 13.36 -15.11 7.31
CA HIS A 297 14.03 -15.38 8.59
C HIS A 297 13.36 -16.52 9.36
N TYR A 298 12.03 -16.64 9.26
CA TYR A 298 11.24 -17.66 9.94
C TYR A 298 10.78 -18.80 9.03
N ASP A 299 11.57 -19.12 8.00
CA ASP A 299 11.39 -20.31 7.14
C ASP A 299 9.97 -20.44 6.56
N GLY A 300 9.35 -19.31 6.24
CA GLY A 300 8.02 -19.22 5.68
C GLY A 300 6.88 -19.45 6.68
N ASP A 301 7.17 -19.49 7.98
CA ASP A 301 6.19 -19.39 9.09
C ASP A 301 6.01 -17.93 9.52
N TRP A 302 5.57 -17.11 8.57
CA TRP A 302 5.11 -15.74 8.81
C TRP A 302 3.82 -15.48 8.03
N ARG A 303 2.91 -14.70 8.60
CA ARG A 303 1.62 -14.36 8.00
C ARG A 303 1.25 -12.91 8.28
N THR A 304 0.23 -12.42 7.59
CA THR A 304 -0.38 -11.12 7.91
C THR A 304 -1.82 -11.35 8.34
N GLU A 305 -2.15 -10.91 9.54
CA GLU A 305 -3.49 -10.92 10.10
C GLU A 305 -4.26 -9.70 9.60
N PRO A 306 -5.40 -9.89 8.91
CA PRO A 306 -6.24 -8.79 8.46
C PRO A 306 -6.93 -8.14 9.66
N MET A 307 -6.72 -6.83 9.84
CA MET A 307 -7.37 -6.12 10.94
C MET A 307 -8.86 -5.87 10.68
N TYR A 308 -9.25 -5.76 9.41
CA TYR A 308 -10.57 -5.27 8.99
C TYR A 308 -10.98 -4.01 9.75
N TYR A 309 -10.05 -3.08 9.93
CA TYR A 309 -10.25 -1.84 10.66
C TYR A 309 -9.45 -0.72 9.99
N PRO A 310 -10.02 0.49 9.85
CA PRO A 310 -9.39 1.51 9.04
C PRO A 310 -8.41 2.38 9.81
N VAL A 311 -7.48 2.96 9.06
CA VAL A 311 -6.74 4.18 9.40
C VAL A 311 -6.98 5.18 8.26
N SER A 312 -6.93 6.48 8.53
CA SER A 312 -7.09 7.49 7.48
C SER A 312 -5.79 8.25 7.20
N MET A 313 -5.57 8.61 5.95
CA MET A 313 -4.35 9.25 5.44
C MET A 313 -4.70 10.32 4.41
N ASP A 314 -3.74 11.15 4.03
CA ASP A 314 -3.94 12.17 3.00
C ASP A 314 -3.91 11.54 1.60
N ALA A 315 -4.88 11.91 0.78
CA ALA A 315 -4.75 11.79 -0.66
C ALA A 315 -3.64 12.72 -1.16
N THR A 316 -2.94 12.28 -2.21
CA THR A 316 -1.85 13.07 -2.79
C THR A 316 -2.37 14.40 -3.33
N SER A 317 -1.68 15.49 -3.02
CA SER A 317 -2.10 16.82 -3.45
C SER A 317 -0.88 17.66 -3.86
N GLY A 318 -1.15 18.91 -4.22
CA GLY A 318 -0.17 19.93 -4.59
C GLY A 318 -0.84 21.29 -4.60
N ARG A 319 -0.06 22.37 -4.58
CA ARG A 319 -0.59 23.75 -4.60
C ARG A 319 -1.25 24.08 -5.93
N THR A 320 -0.78 23.44 -7.00
CA THR A 320 -1.33 23.58 -8.36
C THR A 320 -1.72 22.22 -8.94
N PHE A 321 -2.60 22.22 -9.95
CA PHE A 321 -2.99 21.00 -10.66
C PHE A 321 -1.79 20.22 -11.21
N ARG A 322 -0.82 20.93 -11.82
CA ARG A 322 0.40 20.33 -12.41
C ARG A 322 1.30 19.71 -11.35
N GLU A 323 1.46 20.40 -10.22
CA GLU A 323 2.22 19.88 -9.08
C GLU A 323 1.56 18.62 -8.51
N ALA A 324 0.25 18.66 -8.28
CA ALA A 324 -0.50 17.52 -7.77
C ALA A 324 -0.41 16.30 -8.71
N ALA A 325 -0.47 16.51 -10.02
CA ALA A 325 -0.30 15.44 -11.02
C ALA A 325 1.12 14.87 -10.97
N GLY A 326 2.14 15.72 -10.89
CA GLY A 326 3.53 15.30 -10.75
C GLY A 326 3.79 14.53 -9.45
N ASN A 327 3.18 14.96 -8.35
CA ASN A 327 3.27 14.30 -7.04
C ASN A 327 2.61 12.91 -7.07
N LEU A 328 1.42 12.81 -7.67
CA LEU A 328 0.73 11.54 -7.81
C LEU A 328 1.53 10.54 -8.65
N TYR A 329 2.05 10.99 -9.80
CA TYR A 329 2.88 10.14 -10.65
C TYR A 329 4.11 9.61 -9.91
N ARG A 330 4.83 10.48 -9.18
CA ARG A 330 6.01 10.09 -8.40
C ARG A 330 5.67 9.12 -7.26
N GLN A 331 4.54 9.33 -6.57
CA GLN A 331 4.08 8.41 -5.53
C GLN A 331 3.75 7.03 -6.11
N GLN A 332 3.01 6.98 -7.22
CA GLN A 332 2.63 5.72 -7.87
C GLN A 332 3.85 4.98 -8.41
N ARG A 333 4.83 5.71 -8.96
CA ARG A 333 6.13 5.14 -9.34
C ARG A 333 6.88 4.56 -8.14
N ARG A 334 6.91 5.27 -7.01
CA ARG A 334 7.54 4.77 -5.78
C ARG A 334 6.84 3.52 -5.25
N TRP A 335 5.51 3.45 -5.32
CA TRP A 335 4.77 2.25 -4.94
C TRP A 335 5.05 1.08 -5.88
N ALA A 336 5.08 1.33 -7.20
CA ALA A 336 5.44 0.32 -8.17
C ALA A 336 6.92 -0.10 -8.10
N TRP A 337 7.81 0.74 -7.55
CA TRP A 337 9.19 0.38 -7.23
C TRP A 337 9.27 -0.77 -6.22
N GLY A 338 8.20 -1.06 -5.48
CA GLY A 338 8.06 -2.30 -4.69
C GLY A 338 8.25 -3.58 -5.49
N VAL A 339 8.36 -3.51 -6.83
CA VAL A 339 8.90 -4.60 -7.67
C VAL A 339 10.27 -5.08 -7.18
N GLU A 340 11.06 -4.26 -6.47
CA GLU A 340 12.32 -4.67 -5.83
C GLU A 340 12.16 -5.79 -4.79
N ASN A 341 10.94 -6.01 -4.29
CA ASN A 341 10.62 -7.16 -3.45
C ASN A 341 10.77 -8.50 -4.20
N ILE A 342 10.54 -8.53 -5.51
CA ILE A 342 10.64 -9.76 -6.32
C ILE A 342 12.08 -10.33 -6.28
N PRO A 343 13.14 -9.58 -6.66
CA PRO A 343 14.49 -10.10 -6.59
C PRO A 343 14.92 -10.41 -5.16
N TYR A 344 14.46 -9.65 -4.16
CA TYR A 344 14.73 -9.94 -2.74
C TYR A 344 14.15 -11.29 -2.33
N MET A 345 12.84 -11.48 -2.53
CA MET A 345 12.10 -12.71 -2.23
C MET A 345 12.68 -13.91 -2.97
N LEU A 346 12.87 -13.83 -4.29
CA LEU A 346 13.36 -14.94 -5.10
C LEU A 346 14.80 -15.33 -4.75
N THR A 347 15.67 -14.34 -4.51
CA THR A 347 17.03 -14.63 -4.03
C THR A 347 16.98 -15.31 -2.67
N GLY A 348 16.10 -14.87 -1.77
CA GLY A 348 15.84 -15.51 -0.48
C GLY A 348 15.36 -16.95 -0.62
N PHE A 349 14.41 -17.22 -1.52
CA PHE A 349 13.87 -18.56 -1.77
C PHE A 349 14.90 -19.53 -2.36
N VAL A 350 15.87 -19.04 -3.14
CA VAL A 350 16.96 -19.88 -3.62
C VAL A 350 17.91 -20.24 -2.48
N LYS A 351 18.20 -19.30 -1.58
CA LYS A 351 19.13 -19.48 -0.45
C LYS A 351 18.53 -20.32 0.67
N ASN A 352 17.31 -20.01 1.10
CA ASN A 352 16.63 -20.71 2.19
C ASN A 352 15.96 -22.00 1.66
N LYS A 353 16.49 -23.17 2.04
CA LYS A 353 15.96 -24.48 1.61
C LYS A 353 14.83 -25.01 2.49
N GLU A 354 14.68 -24.49 3.71
CA GLU A 354 13.66 -24.91 4.68
C GLU A 354 12.24 -24.51 4.25
N ILE A 355 12.11 -23.42 3.48
CA ILE A 355 10.80 -23.01 2.95
C ILE A 355 10.28 -24.05 1.93
N PRO A 356 9.09 -24.63 2.13
CA PRO A 356 8.49 -25.59 1.18
C PRO A 356 8.31 -25.04 -0.24
N LEU A 357 8.58 -25.86 -1.25
CA LEU A 357 8.46 -25.49 -2.66
C LEU A 357 7.08 -24.95 -3.03
N ARG A 358 6.01 -25.51 -2.48
CA ARG A 358 4.63 -25.04 -2.71
C ARG A 358 4.44 -23.59 -2.28
N LYS A 359 5.01 -23.19 -1.14
CA LYS A 359 4.96 -21.81 -0.64
C LYS A 359 5.78 -20.87 -1.53
N LYS A 360 6.96 -21.32 -1.98
CA LYS A 360 7.80 -20.55 -2.92
C LYS A 360 7.08 -20.31 -4.25
N PHE A 361 6.49 -21.35 -4.83
CA PHE A 361 5.73 -21.24 -6.08
C PHE A 361 4.52 -20.32 -5.92
N PHE A 362 3.75 -20.50 -4.84
CA PHE A 362 2.59 -19.66 -4.54
C PHE A 362 2.97 -18.17 -4.51
N TRP A 363 3.92 -17.79 -3.67
CA TRP A 363 4.33 -16.38 -3.54
C TRP A 363 4.98 -15.83 -4.80
N THR A 364 5.78 -16.64 -5.50
CA THR A 364 6.36 -16.25 -6.79
C THR A 364 5.26 -15.95 -7.80
N PHE A 365 4.26 -16.82 -7.93
CA PHE A 365 3.15 -16.61 -8.85
C PHE A 365 2.35 -15.36 -8.47
N ILE A 366 1.95 -15.20 -7.20
CA ILE A 366 1.15 -14.05 -6.76
C ILE A 366 1.87 -12.71 -7.02
N PHE A 367 3.15 -12.60 -6.67
CA PHE A 367 3.89 -11.34 -6.86
C PHE A 367 4.22 -11.09 -8.32
N MET A 368 4.67 -12.10 -9.08
CA MET A 368 4.97 -11.95 -10.50
C MET A 368 3.71 -11.58 -11.30
N GLU A 369 2.61 -12.30 -11.09
CA GLU A 369 1.33 -12.02 -11.75
C GLU A 369 0.81 -10.63 -11.37
N GLY A 370 0.86 -10.27 -10.08
CA GLY A 370 0.39 -8.97 -9.61
C GLY A 370 1.13 -7.80 -10.25
N PHE A 371 2.47 -7.82 -10.27
CA PHE A 371 3.27 -6.77 -10.90
C PHE A 371 3.11 -6.77 -12.43
N PHE A 372 3.09 -7.94 -13.06
CA PHE A 372 2.89 -8.05 -14.51
C PHE A 372 1.54 -7.46 -14.92
N SER A 373 0.46 -7.90 -14.27
CA SER A 373 -0.90 -7.43 -14.49
C SER A 373 -1.04 -5.93 -14.24
N TRP A 374 -0.40 -5.39 -13.20
CA TRP A 374 -0.44 -3.96 -12.89
C TRP A 374 0.17 -3.12 -14.04
N SER A 375 1.29 -3.58 -14.61
CA SER A 375 1.95 -2.88 -15.72
C SER A 375 1.25 -3.07 -17.07
N THR A 376 0.69 -4.24 -17.37
CA THR A 376 0.24 -4.57 -18.74
C THR A 376 -1.26 -4.47 -18.93
N ALA A 377 -2.07 -4.85 -17.93
CA ALA A 377 -3.49 -5.07 -18.16
C ALA A 377 -4.27 -3.84 -18.64
N PRO A 378 -4.05 -2.62 -18.11
CA PRO A 378 -4.72 -1.43 -18.63
C PRO A 378 -4.37 -1.14 -20.10
N PHE A 379 -3.13 -1.38 -20.54
CA PHE A 379 -2.77 -1.26 -21.96
C PHE A 379 -3.50 -2.29 -22.82
N ILE A 380 -3.52 -3.56 -22.37
CA ILE A 380 -4.18 -4.66 -23.09
C ILE A 380 -5.69 -4.38 -23.24
N LEU A 381 -6.34 -3.95 -22.15
CA LEU A 381 -7.79 -3.72 -22.11
C LEU A 381 -8.23 -2.46 -22.86
N PHE A 382 -7.50 -1.36 -22.74
CA PHE A 382 -7.98 -0.04 -23.21
C PHE A 382 -7.34 0.42 -24.51
N ILE A 383 -6.16 -0.09 -24.87
CA ILE A 383 -5.43 0.35 -26.08
C ILE A 383 -5.32 -0.80 -27.08
N PHE A 384 -4.79 -1.94 -26.65
CA PHE A 384 -4.37 -2.98 -27.59
C PHE A 384 -5.50 -3.82 -28.16
N GLY A 385 -6.69 -3.85 -27.52
CA GLY A 385 -7.86 -4.59 -28.03
C GLY A 385 -8.28 -4.21 -29.46
N TRP A 386 -7.89 -3.02 -29.93
CA TRP A 386 -8.19 -2.51 -31.27
C TRP A 386 -7.05 -2.75 -32.29
N LEU A 387 -5.88 -3.20 -31.85
CA LEU A 387 -4.73 -3.34 -32.74
C LEU A 387 -4.95 -4.32 -33.89
N PRO A 388 -5.50 -5.53 -33.70
CA PRO A 388 -5.69 -6.47 -34.82
C PRO A 388 -6.55 -5.89 -35.95
N THR A 389 -7.54 -5.05 -35.60
CA THR A 389 -8.39 -4.38 -36.58
C THR A 389 -7.72 -3.18 -37.25
N LEU A 390 -6.78 -2.50 -36.57
CA LEU A 390 -6.13 -1.29 -37.08
C LEU A 390 -4.88 -1.58 -37.91
N ILE A 391 -4.10 -2.59 -37.54
CA ILE A 391 -2.80 -2.91 -38.16
C ILE A 391 -2.74 -4.33 -38.75
N GLY A 392 -3.81 -5.12 -38.62
CA GLY A 392 -3.89 -6.44 -39.23
C GLY A 392 -3.99 -6.37 -40.75
N SER A 393 -3.78 -7.52 -41.41
CA SER A 393 -3.93 -7.64 -42.86
C SER A 393 -5.33 -7.28 -43.35
N TYR A 394 -5.44 -6.79 -44.60
CA TYR A 394 -6.74 -6.55 -45.25
C TYR A 394 -7.66 -7.77 -45.19
N GLN A 395 -7.11 -8.97 -45.41
CA GLN A 395 -7.83 -10.24 -45.33
C GLN A 395 -8.48 -10.47 -43.96
N PHE A 396 -7.81 -10.09 -42.87
CA PHE A 396 -8.38 -10.20 -41.53
C PHE A 396 -9.63 -9.33 -41.36
N SER A 397 -9.65 -8.13 -41.94
CA SER A 397 -10.79 -7.21 -41.81
C SER A 397 -12.09 -7.77 -42.41
N GLU A 398 -11.99 -8.68 -43.38
CA GLU A 398 -13.11 -9.38 -44.02
C GLU A 398 -13.54 -10.65 -43.27
N THR A 399 -12.80 -11.07 -42.23
CA THR A 399 -13.12 -12.29 -41.48
C THR A 399 -14.30 -12.10 -40.54
N ILE A 400 -15.01 -13.21 -40.28
CA ILE A 400 -16.06 -13.27 -39.26
C ILE A 400 -15.49 -12.93 -37.88
N ILE A 401 -14.25 -13.35 -37.58
CA ILE A 401 -13.59 -13.08 -36.28
C ILE A 401 -13.41 -11.58 -36.06
N SER A 402 -12.95 -10.84 -37.07
CA SER A 402 -12.82 -9.38 -36.99
C SER A 402 -14.16 -8.70 -36.69
N TYR A 403 -15.23 -9.09 -37.40
CA TYR A 403 -16.57 -8.57 -37.16
C TYR A 403 -17.15 -8.95 -35.79
N SER A 404 -16.89 -10.17 -35.33
CA SER A 404 -17.38 -10.70 -34.05
C SER A 404 -16.61 -10.16 -32.85
N LEU A 405 -15.34 -9.75 -33.00
CA LEU A 405 -14.48 -9.30 -31.91
C LEU A 405 -15.13 -8.18 -31.09
N ALA A 406 -15.54 -7.09 -31.75
CA ALA A 406 -16.20 -5.97 -31.08
C ALA A 406 -17.55 -6.35 -30.46
N ARG A 407 -18.30 -7.25 -31.12
CA ARG A 407 -19.62 -7.71 -30.65
C ARG A 407 -19.53 -8.63 -29.42
N ILE A 408 -18.43 -9.34 -29.23
CA ILE A 408 -18.20 -10.20 -28.07
C ILE A 408 -17.54 -9.40 -26.94
N VAL A 409 -16.49 -8.63 -27.23
CA VAL A 409 -15.73 -7.88 -26.23
C VAL A 409 -16.55 -6.72 -25.66
N GLY A 410 -17.36 -6.04 -26.48
CA GLY A 410 -18.19 -4.91 -26.05
C GLY A 410 -19.09 -5.22 -24.85
N PRO A 411 -19.96 -6.25 -24.92
CA PRO A 411 -20.79 -6.68 -23.78
C PRO A 411 -19.99 -7.05 -22.53
N ILE A 412 -18.84 -7.72 -22.68
CA ILE A 412 -17.95 -8.09 -21.55
C ILE A 412 -17.42 -6.83 -20.84
N LEU A 413 -16.96 -5.85 -21.62
CA LEU A 413 -16.49 -4.58 -21.07
C LEU A 413 -17.63 -3.76 -20.46
N ASN A 414 -18.81 -3.72 -21.09
CA ASN A 414 -20.00 -3.05 -20.55
C ASN A 414 -20.43 -3.65 -19.21
N LEU A 415 -20.37 -4.98 -19.06
CA LEU A 415 -20.64 -5.63 -17.78
C LEU A 415 -19.58 -5.26 -16.73
N SER A 416 -18.31 -5.11 -17.14
CA SER A 416 -17.23 -4.66 -16.26
C SER A 416 -17.44 -3.23 -15.75
N VAL A 417 -18.07 -2.35 -16.54
CA VAL A 417 -18.44 -0.98 -16.14
C VAL A 417 -19.42 -0.95 -14.96
N ILE A 418 -20.29 -1.97 -14.80
CA ILE A 418 -21.19 -2.05 -13.63
C ILE A 418 -20.39 -2.10 -12.33
N PHE A 419 -19.28 -2.85 -12.30
CA PHE A 419 -18.41 -2.94 -11.13
C PHE A 419 -17.61 -1.65 -10.88
N LEU A 420 -17.31 -0.89 -11.94
CA LEU A 420 -16.76 0.45 -11.83
C LEU A 420 -17.75 1.39 -11.14
N PHE A 421 -19.04 1.37 -11.53
CA PHE A 421 -20.08 2.15 -10.86
C PHE A 421 -20.34 1.71 -9.42
N ALA A 422 -20.27 0.41 -9.13
CA ALA A 422 -20.35 -0.08 -7.76
C ALA A 422 -19.19 0.46 -6.90
N SER A 423 -17.99 0.55 -7.48
CA SER A 423 -16.81 1.16 -6.85
C SER A 423 -17.00 2.68 -6.64
N ALA A 424 -17.63 3.36 -7.59
CA ALA A 424 -17.99 4.78 -7.46
C ALA A 424 -18.95 5.04 -6.29
N ILE A 425 -20.00 4.21 -6.15
CA ILE A 425 -20.93 4.29 -5.02
C ILE A 425 -20.19 4.04 -3.70
N LEU A 426 -19.34 3.01 -3.65
CA LEU A 426 -18.57 2.69 -2.44
C LEU A 426 -17.65 3.84 -2.03
N SER A 427 -17.03 4.52 -2.99
CA SER A 427 -16.17 5.68 -2.73
C SER A 427 -16.90 6.82 -2.02
N ILE A 428 -18.16 7.07 -2.40
CA ILE A 428 -19.02 8.07 -1.77
C ILE A 428 -19.40 7.67 -0.34
N VAL A 429 -19.67 6.38 -0.11
CA VAL A 429 -20.00 5.85 1.22
C VAL A 429 -18.80 5.98 2.18
N LEU A 430 -17.57 5.87 1.66
CA LEU A 430 -16.33 6.01 2.43
C LEU A 430 -15.89 7.47 2.66
N LEU A 431 -16.61 8.45 2.11
CA LEU A 431 -16.28 9.86 2.36
C LEU A 431 -16.42 10.20 3.85
N PRO A 432 -15.52 11.01 4.40
CA PRO A 432 -15.56 11.44 5.79
C PRO A 432 -16.78 12.36 6.07
N PRO A 433 -16.94 12.88 7.30
CA PRO A 433 -17.97 13.88 7.59
C PRO A 433 -17.91 15.04 6.59
N LYS A 434 -19.07 15.36 6.00
CA LYS A 434 -19.17 16.25 4.85
C LYS A 434 -19.16 17.71 5.32
N PRO A 435 -18.41 18.60 4.64
CA PRO A 435 -18.41 20.02 4.97
C PRO A 435 -19.76 20.66 4.64
N GLY A 436 -20.06 21.82 5.25
CA GLY A 436 -21.37 22.47 5.12
C GLY A 436 -21.78 22.84 3.68
N TRP A 437 -20.82 23.02 2.77
CA TRP A 437 -21.08 23.30 1.36
C TRP A 437 -21.44 22.04 0.53
N PHE A 438 -21.30 20.84 1.09
CA PHE A 438 -21.48 19.59 0.34
C PHE A 438 -22.98 19.26 0.16
N GLU A 439 -23.54 19.75 -0.94
CA GLU A 439 -24.93 19.50 -1.35
C GLU A 439 -25.14 18.20 -2.17
N LYS A 440 -26.41 17.86 -2.43
CA LYS A 440 -26.86 16.70 -3.24
C LYS A 440 -26.21 16.63 -4.63
N LYS A 441 -26.01 17.77 -5.31
CA LYS A 441 -25.36 17.84 -6.63
C LYS A 441 -23.92 17.30 -6.63
N HIS A 442 -23.21 17.44 -5.51
CA HIS A 442 -21.84 16.95 -5.38
C HIS A 442 -21.75 15.43 -5.35
N TYR A 443 -22.80 14.72 -4.91
CA TYR A 443 -22.84 13.27 -4.99
C TYR A 443 -22.79 12.80 -6.46
N ILE A 444 -23.56 13.45 -7.33
CA ILE A 444 -23.57 13.16 -8.77
C ILE A 444 -22.21 13.49 -9.36
N LEU A 445 -21.63 14.65 -9.02
CA LEU A 445 -20.30 15.04 -9.51
C LEU A 445 -19.23 14.04 -9.07
N TYR A 446 -19.23 13.59 -7.82
CA TYR A 446 -18.25 12.61 -7.31
C TYR A 446 -18.42 11.24 -7.97
N PHE A 447 -19.65 10.84 -8.27
CA PHE A 447 -19.93 9.63 -9.04
C PHE A 447 -19.38 9.74 -10.47
N LEU A 448 -19.66 10.84 -11.17
CA LEU A 448 -19.25 11.04 -12.57
C LEU A 448 -17.72 11.12 -12.75
N GLN A 449 -16.96 11.49 -11.72
CA GLN A 449 -15.49 11.48 -11.76
C GLN A 449 -14.90 10.10 -12.10
N TRP A 450 -15.63 9.02 -11.79
CA TRP A 450 -15.20 7.65 -12.09
C TRP A 450 -15.17 7.33 -13.59
N LEU A 451 -15.81 8.14 -14.44
CA LEU A 451 -15.68 8.01 -15.89
C LEU A 451 -14.24 8.28 -16.38
N LEU A 452 -13.41 8.96 -15.58
CA LEU A 452 -12.01 9.22 -15.91
C LEU A 452 -11.10 8.00 -15.68
N VAL A 453 -11.59 6.96 -15.02
CA VAL A 453 -10.78 5.82 -14.57
C VAL A 453 -9.94 5.16 -15.68
N PRO A 454 -10.46 4.88 -16.89
CA PRO A 454 -9.65 4.26 -17.95
C PRO A 454 -8.39 5.07 -18.27
N ALA A 455 -8.50 6.40 -18.36
CA ALA A 455 -7.37 7.29 -18.61
C ALA A 455 -6.45 7.40 -17.37
N LEU A 456 -7.02 7.52 -16.17
CA LEU A 456 -6.26 7.68 -14.94
C LEU A 456 -5.43 6.44 -14.59
N ILE A 457 -5.97 5.23 -14.75
CA ILE A 457 -5.22 4.00 -14.51
C ILE A 457 -4.08 3.87 -15.51
N LEU A 458 -4.29 4.17 -16.79
CA LEU A 458 -3.22 4.14 -17.78
C LEU A 458 -2.07 5.09 -17.37
N LEU A 459 -2.39 6.37 -17.15
CA LEU A 459 -1.40 7.43 -16.94
C LEU A 459 -0.74 7.39 -15.56
N PHE A 460 -1.50 7.13 -14.51
CA PHE A 460 -1.04 7.19 -13.12
C PHE A 460 -0.88 5.82 -12.45
N SER A 461 -1.17 4.71 -13.12
CA SER A 461 -0.96 3.36 -12.57
C SER A 461 0.02 2.55 -13.44
N SER A 462 -0.34 2.22 -14.68
CA SER A 462 0.46 1.31 -15.50
C SER A 462 1.72 1.94 -16.07
N VAL A 463 1.67 3.19 -16.52
CA VAL A 463 2.88 3.92 -16.97
C VAL A 463 3.95 3.98 -15.88
N PRO A 464 3.68 4.46 -14.65
CA PRO A 464 4.70 4.47 -13.60
C PRO A 464 5.14 3.06 -13.17
N ALA A 465 4.28 2.05 -13.31
CA ALA A 465 4.65 0.65 -13.08
C ALA A 465 5.65 0.13 -14.12
N ILE A 466 5.40 0.34 -15.41
CA ILE A 466 6.35 0.02 -16.49
C ILE A 466 7.67 0.76 -16.28
N GLU A 467 7.63 2.06 -15.94
CA GLU A 467 8.83 2.84 -15.67
C GLU A 467 9.67 2.21 -14.55
N SER A 468 9.03 1.83 -13.45
CA SER A 468 9.70 1.23 -12.28
C SER A 468 10.34 -0.12 -12.62
N GLN A 469 9.61 -1.00 -13.30
CA GLN A 469 10.13 -2.30 -13.73
C GLN A 469 11.27 -2.13 -14.74
N THR A 470 11.17 -1.17 -15.66
CA THR A 470 12.23 -0.86 -16.64
C THR A 470 13.48 -0.35 -15.94
N ARG A 471 13.34 0.56 -14.99
CA ARG A 471 14.46 1.09 -14.19
C ARG A 471 15.17 -0.01 -13.42
N LEU A 472 14.43 -0.93 -12.80
CA LEU A 472 15.01 -2.10 -12.13
C LEU A 472 15.75 -2.99 -13.14
N MET A 473 15.13 -3.26 -14.29
CA MET A 473 15.71 -4.03 -15.40
C MET A 473 16.96 -3.39 -16.02
N LEU A 474 17.13 -2.06 -15.95
CA LEU A 474 18.35 -1.38 -16.40
C LEU A 474 19.42 -1.28 -15.30
N GLY A 475 18.99 -1.18 -14.04
CA GLY A 475 19.88 -1.19 -12.87
C GLY A 475 20.84 0.01 -12.78
N ARG A 476 21.86 -0.11 -11.91
CA ARG A 476 22.91 0.91 -11.70
C ARG A 476 22.32 2.31 -11.46
N ARG A 477 22.69 3.30 -12.29
CA ARG A 477 22.24 4.70 -12.23
C ARG A 477 20.72 4.90 -12.36
N PHE A 478 19.99 3.88 -12.82
CA PHE A 478 18.54 3.97 -13.02
C PHE A 478 17.73 3.57 -11.79
N ARG A 479 18.38 3.03 -10.74
CA ARG A 479 17.71 2.72 -9.47
C ARG A 479 17.07 3.97 -8.87
N LEU A 480 15.88 3.79 -8.29
CA LEU A 480 15.20 4.85 -7.58
C LEU A 480 15.75 4.95 -6.15
N GLY A 481 15.93 6.18 -5.67
CA GLY A 481 16.06 6.46 -4.24
C GLY A 481 14.68 6.72 -3.62
N PHE A 482 14.65 6.90 -2.30
CA PHE A 482 13.41 7.26 -1.62
C PHE A 482 13.03 8.72 -1.91
N TRP A 483 11.77 8.93 -2.28
CA TRP A 483 11.19 10.26 -2.46
C TRP A 483 10.02 10.44 -1.49
N PRO A 484 10.08 11.40 -0.54
CA PRO A 484 8.98 11.68 0.36
C PRO A 484 7.86 12.42 -0.38
N THR A 485 6.61 11.96 -0.25
CA THR A 485 5.47 12.62 -0.88
C THR A 485 5.14 13.92 -0.14
N PRO A 486 5.18 15.08 -0.81
CA PRO A 486 4.84 16.35 -0.18
C PRO A 486 3.40 16.35 0.34
N LYS A 487 3.22 16.89 1.55
CA LYS A 487 1.91 17.15 2.14
C LYS A 487 1.69 18.66 2.11
N SER A 488 0.79 19.12 1.25
CA SER A 488 0.42 20.53 1.14
C SER A 488 -1.09 20.64 1.28
N ARG A 489 -1.56 20.97 2.48
CA ARG A 489 -2.95 21.32 2.73
C ARG A 489 -3.06 22.36 3.82
#